data_AF-A0AA35R826-F1
#
_entry.id   AF-A0AA35R826-F1
#
_cell.length_a   1.000
_cell.length_b   1.000
_cell.length_c   1.000
_cell.angle_alpha   90.00
_cell.angle_beta   90.00
_cell.angle_gamma   90.00
#
_symmetry.space_group_name_H-M   'P 1'
#
loop_
_entity.id
_entity.type
_entity.pdbx_description
1 polymer ?
#
loop_
_entity_poly.entity_id
_entity_poly.type
_entity_poly.pdbx_seq_one_letter_code
_entity_poly.pdbx_strand_id
1 'polypeptide(L)'
;MYNDGEIEAETVPQGTLAERIRAAASGIGAFYTPASVGTELAEGKEHREINGRTYVLETPLHADYALIRAFRADTFGNLQFRLTQRNFNPIMAMAARVTIVEVEDDIVPVGELDPDKVHVPGVYVNRLVKIPPDGIFD
;
A
#
# COMPACT_ATOMS: atom_id res chain seq x y z
N MET A 1 -17.40 7.89 -19.00
CA MET A 1 -16.90 7.80 -17.61
C MET A 1 -16.11 9.02 -17.14
N TYR A 2 -14.78 9.12 -17.26
CA TYR A 2 -14.04 10.29 -16.71
C TYR A 2 -14.39 11.62 -17.40
N ASN A 3 -14.28 11.68 -18.74
CA ASN A 3 -14.60 12.89 -19.51
C ASN A 3 -16.09 13.28 -19.45
N ASP A 4 -16.94 12.34 -19.07
CA ASP A 4 -18.39 12.54 -18.94
C ASP A 4 -18.79 12.88 -17.49
N GLY A 5 -17.81 12.98 -16.56
CA GLY A 5 -18.03 13.34 -15.16
C GLY A 5 -18.63 12.24 -14.28
N GLU A 6 -18.66 10.99 -14.74
CA GLU A 6 -19.22 9.84 -13.99
C GLU A 6 -18.25 9.25 -12.97
N ILE A 7 -16.96 9.58 -13.08
CA ILE A 7 -15.89 9.15 -12.16
C ILE A 7 -15.03 10.36 -11.82
N GLU A 8 -14.82 10.59 -10.53
CA GLU A 8 -13.81 11.51 -10.02
C GLU A 8 -12.43 10.83 -10.05
N ALA A 9 -11.42 11.53 -10.58
CA ALA A 9 -10.06 11.03 -10.59
C ALA A 9 -9.10 12.07 -9.99
N GLU A 10 -8.32 11.65 -9.01
CA GLU A 10 -7.23 12.42 -8.43
C GLU A 10 -5.90 11.93 -9.00
N THR A 11 -5.15 12.81 -9.68
CA THR A 11 -3.80 12.50 -10.15
C THR A 11 -2.76 12.87 -9.10
N VAL A 12 -1.87 11.94 -8.78
CA VAL A 12 -0.81 12.14 -7.77
C VAL A 12 0.51 11.56 -8.26
N PRO A 13 1.66 12.19 -7.93
CA PRO A 13 2.96 11.56 -8.17
C PRO A 13 3.03 10.20 -7.48
N GLN A 14 3.57 9.18 -8.15
CA GLN A 14 3.61 7.81 -7.59
C GLN A 14 4.30 7.73 -6.23
N GLY A 15 5.39 8.49 -6.04
CA GLY A 15 6.09 8.58 -4.75
C GLY A 15 5.22 9.20 -3.66
N THR A 16 4.43 10.23 -4.00
CA THR A 16 3.45 10.82 -3.09
C THR A 16 2.36 9.81 -2.74
N LEU A 17 1.80 9.08 -3.71
CA LEU A 17 0.79 8.05 -3.45
C LEU A 17 1.30 7.00 -2.46
N ALA A 18 2.49 6.46 -2.71
CA ALA A 18 3.10 5.47 -1.82
C ALA A 18 3.32 6.03 -0.41
N GLU A 19 3.79 7.28 -0.31
CA GLU A 19 4.06 7.91 0.98
C GLU A 19 2.78 8.29 1.73
N ARG A 20 1.70 8.67 1.03
CA ARG A 20 0.37 8.90 1.65
C ARG A 20 -0.19 7.62 2.28
N ILE A 21 -0.06 6.49 1.59
CA ILE A 21 -0.47 5.19 2.13
C ILE A 21 0.43 4.80 3.33
N ARG A 22 1.75 4.97 3.20
CA ARG A 22 2.70 4.68 4.29
C ARG A 22 2.45 5.58 5.52
N ALA A 23 2.13 6.86 5.31
CA ALA A 23 1.81 7.80 6.38
C ALA A 23 0.55 7.37 7.14
N ALA A 24 -0.49 6.91 6.41
CA ALA A 24 -1.69 6.32 7.01
C ALA A 24 -1.36 5.11 7.88
N ALA A 25 -0.55 4.19 7.34
CA ALA A 25 -0.07 3.01 8.07
C ALA A 25 0.73 3.34 9.34
N SER A 26 1.41 4.49 9.37
CA SER A 26 2.32 4.88 10.45
C SER A 26 1.69 5.87 11.44
N GLY A 27 0.42 6.25 11.27
CA GLY A 27 -0.24 7.26 12.10
C GLY A 27 0.35 8.68 11.96
N ILE A 28 1.00 8.98 10.82
CA ILE A 28 1.59 10.30 10.54
C ILE A 28 0.49 11.21 9.99
N GLY A 29 0.23 12.37 10.61
CA GLY A 29 -0.88 13.24 10.21
C GLY A 29 -0.71 13.97 8.87
N ALA A 30 0.53 14.28 8.47
CA ALA A 30 0.87 14.87 7.17
C ALA A 30 2.40 14.84 6.96
N PHE A 31 2.84 15.05 5.73
CA PHE A 31 4.26 15.17 5.39
C PHE A 31 4.50 16.19 4.27
N TYR A 32 5.72 16.75 4.22
CA TYR A 32 6.13 17.67 3.17
C TYR A 32 6.92 16.95 2.09
N THR A 33 6.57 17.18 0.82
CA THR A 33 7.28 16.62 -0.34
C THR A 33 7.42 17.67 -1.45
N PRO A 34 8.53 17.69 -2.22
CA PRO A 34 8.70 18.63 -3.31
C PRO A 34 8.06 18.14 -4.63
N ALA A 35 7.43 16.96 -4.63
CA ALA A 35 7.11 16.20 -5.84
C ALA A 35 6.18 16.91 -6.84
N SER A 36 5.22 17.72 -6.36
CA SER A 36 4.27 18.46 -7.19
C SER A 36 4.54 19.97 -7.24
N VAL A 37 5.58 20.47 -6.56
CA VAL A 37 5.89 21.90 -6.50
C VAL A 37 6.04 22.47 -7.91
N GLY A 38 5.34 23.57 -8.20
CA GLY A 38 5.36 24.23 -9.51
C GLY A 38 4.53 23.54 -10.59
N THR A 39 3.65 22.60 -10.21
CA THR A 39 2.69 21.94 -11.11
C THR A 39 1.26 22.21 -10.65
N GLU A 40 0.28 21.95 -11.52
CA GLU A 40 -1.16 22.05 -11.18
C GLU A 40 -1.54 21.16 -9.99
N LEU A 41 -0.80 20.06 -9.75
CA LEU A 41 -1.02 19.15 -8.63
C LEU A 41 -0.65 19.76 -7.26
N ALA A 42 -0.06 20.95 -7.23
CA ALA A 42 0.22 21.70 -6.00
C ALA A 42 -0.87 22.73 -5.66
N GLU A 43 -1.84 22.96 -6.54
CA GLU A 43 -2.90 23.93 -6.31
C GLU A 43 -3.72 23.57 -5.06
N GLY A 44 -3.99 24.57 -4.22
CA GLY A 44 -4.70 24.38 -2.95
C GLY A 44 -3.91 23.74 -1.81
N LYS A 45 -2.67 23.28 -2.04
CA LYS A 45 -1.82 22.68 -1.00
C LYS A 45 -1.02 23.72 -0.23
N GLU A 46 -0.82 23.48 1.08
CA GLU A 46 0.08 24.32 1.89
C GLU A 46 1.50 24.19 1.36
N HIS A 47 2.15 25.34 1.11
CA HIS A 47 3.55 25.40 0.72
C HIS A 47 4.41 25.77 1.92
N ARG A 48 5.58 25.14 2.04
CA ARG A 48 6.57 25.48 3.06
C ARG A 48 7.98 25.46 2.50
N GLU A 49 8.76 26.48 2.84
CA GLU A 49 10.20 26.46 2.61
C GLU A 49 10.90 25.75 3.76
N ILE A 50 11.70 24.74 3.43
CA ILE A 50 12.51 23.98 4.39
C ILE A 50 13.92 23.91 3.83
N ASN A 51 14.88 24.50 4.53
CA ASN A 51 16.30 24.53 4.14
C ASN A 51 16.52 25.07 2.72
N GLY A 52 15.84 26.16 2.35
CA GLY A 52 16.01 26.81 1.04
C GLY A 52 15.34 26.09 -0.15
N ARG A 53 14.48 25.09 0.11
CA ARG A 53 13.69 24.41 -0.92
C ARG A 53 12.21 24.46 -0.56
N THR A 54 11.36 24.69 -1.55
CA THR A 54 9.89 24.65 -1.39
C THR A 54 9.38 23.21 -1.43
N TYR A 55 8.40 22.93 -0.57
CA TYR A 55 7.67 21.67 -0.48
C TYR A 55 6.18 21.96 -0.41
N VAL A 56 5.35 20.96 -0.75
CA VAL A 56 3.91 20.97 -0.48
C VAL A 56 3.56 19.98 0.62
N LEU A 57 2.51 20.30 1.38
CA LEU A 57 1.93 19.41 2.38
C LEU A 57 1.03 18.37 1.71
N GLU A 58 1.23 17.10 2.05
CA GLU A 58 0.40 15.97 1.63
C GLU A 58 -0.17 15.25 2.86
N THR A 59 -1.38 14.71 2.73
CA THR A 59 -2.08 14.03 3.83
C THR A 59 -2.21 12.52 3.59
N PRO A 60 -2.31 11.72 4.65
CA PRO A 60 -2.47 10.27 4.57
C PRO A 60 -3.62 9.82 3.67
N LEU A 61 -3.47 8.62 3.09
CA LEU A 61 -4.52 7.94 2.35
C LEU A 61 -4.90 6.65 3.08
N HIS A 62 -6.07 6.67 3.72
CA HIS A 62 -6.64 5.53 4.46
C HIS A 62 -7.57 4.70 3.57
N ALA A 63 -7.74 3.43 3.92
CA ALA A 63 -8.72 2.55 3.28
C ALA A 63 -9.46 1.69 4.31
N ASP A 64 -10.71 1.32 4.00
CA ASP A 64 -11.43 0.31 4.77
C ASP A 64 -10.89 -1.09 4.51
N TYR A 65 -10.59 -1.39 3.25
CA TYR A 65 -10.14 -2.70 2.80
C TYR A 65 -8.88 -2.58 1.94
N ALA A 66 -7.95 -3.50 2.14
CA ALA A 66 -6.84 -3.76 1.23
C ALA A 66 -6.98 -5.17 0.66
N LEU A 67 -6.99 -5.25 -0.67
CA LEU A 67 -6.90 -6.50 -1.42
C LEU A 67 -5.48 -6.59 -1.97
N ILE A 68 -4.69 -7.53 -1.45
CA ILE A 68 -3.28 -7.66 -1.79
C ILE A 68 -2.93 -9.09 -2.20
N ARG A 69 -1.81 -9.24 -2.90
CA ARG A 69 -1.29 -10.54 -3.34
C ARG A 69 0.08 -10.82 -2.76
N ALA A 70 0.23 -11.97 -2.10
CA ALA A 70 1.50 -12.47 -1.60
C ALA A 70 1.96 -13.71 -2.37
N PHE A 71 3.27 -13.95 -2.37
CA PHE A 71 3.83 -15.18 -2.92
C PHE A 71 3.59 -16.35 -1.97
N ARG A 72 4.01 -16.22 -0.71
CA ARG A 72 3.82 -17.22 0.36
C ARG A 72 3.30 -16.55 1.61
N ALA A 73 2.62 -17.32 2.46
CA ALA A 73 2.21 -16.89 3.78
C ALA A 73 2.39 -18.02 4.80
N ASP A 74 2.43 -17.69 6.09
CA ASP A 74 2.17 -18.69 7.14
C ASP A 74 0.74 -18.56 7.70
N THR A 75 0.35 -19.54 8.50
CA THR A 75 -0.98 -19.58 9.16
C THR A 75 -1.22 -18.47 10.19
N PHE A 76 -0.20 -17.72 10.62
CA PHE A 76 -0.34 -16.51 11.43
C PHE A 76 -0.59 -15.25 10.57
N GLY A 77 -0.25 -15.31 9.28
CA GLY A 77 -0.42 -14.20 8.33
C GLY A 77 0.89 -13.52 7.95
N ASN A 78 2.06 -14.03 8.36
CA ASN A 78 3.33 -13.47 7.89
C ASN A 78 3.45 -13.67 6.38
N LEU A 79 3.81 -12.62 5.65
CA LEU A 79 3.83 -12.63 4.19
C LEU A 79 5.24 -12.56 3.63
N GLN A 80 5.46 -13.33 2.57
CA GLN A 80 6.59 -13.18 1.65
C GLN A 80 6.06 -12.80 0.26
N PHE A 81 6.79 -11.89 -0.40
CA PHE A 81 6.48 -11.43 -1.76
C PHE A 81 7.65 -11.82 -2.67
N ARG A 82 7.37 -11.98 -3.97
CA ARG A 82 8.39 -12.34 -4.95
C ARG A 82 8.66 -11.20 -5.92
N LEU A 83 9.91 -10.75 -5.96
CA LEU A 83 10.39 -9.74 -6.91
C LEU A 83 9.54 -8.45 -6.87
N THR A 84 9.20 -7.90 -8.03
CA THR A 84 8.47 -6.64 -8.21
C THR A 84 6.98 -6.73 -7.87
N GLN A 85 6.44 -7.94 -7.67
CA GLN A 85 5.07 -8.13 -7.17
C GLN A 85 4.91 -7.56 -5.75
N ARG A 86 6.01 -7.31 -5.03
CA ARG A 86 5.96 -6.66 -3.71
C ARG A 86 5.33 -5.27 -3.75
N ASN A 87 5.72 -4.41 -4.71
CA ASN A 87 5.26 -3.04 -4.92
C ASN A 87 4.50 -2.37 -3.74
N PHE A 88 3.20 -2.09 -3.90
CA PHE A 88 2.34 -1.41 -2.92
C PHE A 88 1.76 -2.36 -1.86
N ASN A 89 1.82 -3.68 -2.06
CA ASN A 89 1.16 -4.65 -1.18
C ASN A 89 1.52 -4.46 0.32
N PRO A 90 2.79 -4.27 0.73
CA PRO A 90 3.12 -4.03 2.13
C PRO A 90 2.49 -2.78 2.73
N ILE A 91 2.58 -1.65 2.03
CA ILE A 91 2.06 -0.37 2.56
C ILE A 91 0.53 -0.37 2.58
N MET A 92 -0.12 -1.03 1.61
CA MET A 92 -1.58 -1.20 1.61
C MET A 92 -2.05 -2.10 2.76
N ALA A 93 -1.33 -3.20 3.05
CA ALA A 93 -1.66 -4.10 4.16
C ALA A 93 -1.68 -3.37 5.52
N MET A 94 -0.79 -2.39 5.70
CA MET A 94 -0.67 -1.64 6.94
C MET A 94 -1.60 -0.42 7.02
N ALA A 95 -2.10 0.08 5.87
CA ALA A 95 -2.90 1.30 5.78
C ALA A 95 -4.42 1.08 5.78
N ALA A 96 -4.87 -0.19 5.79
CA ALA A 96 -6.27 -0.55 5.75
C ALA A 96 -6.78 -1.12 7.08
N ARG A 97 -8.09 -0.95 7.34
CA ARG A 97 -8.74 -1.57 8.50
C ARG A 97 -8.87 -3.08 8.37
N VAL A 98 -9.11 -3.58 7.16
CA VAL A 98 -9.23 -5.02 6.86
C VAL A 98 -8.36 -5.39 5.66
N THR A 99 -7.35 -6.21 5.87
CA THR A 99 -6.45 -6.73 4.84
C THR A 99 -6.80 -8.16 4.48
N ILE A 100 -7.07 -8.38 3.20
CA ILE A 100 -7.37 -9.68 2.60
C ILE A 100 -6.26 -10.00 1.61
N VAL A 101 -5.62 -11.14 1.79
CA VAL A 101 -4.44 -11.52 1.02
C VAL A 101 -4.75 -12.77 0.20
N GLU A 102 -4.63 -12.67 -1.11
CA GLU A 102 -4.52 -13.86 -1.96
C GLU A 102 -3.08 -14.38 -1.97
N VAL A 103 -2.90 -15.69 -1.82
CA VAL A 103 -1.59 -16.36 -1.73
C VAL A 103 -1.41 -17.30 -2.90
N GLU A 104 -0.35 -17.07 -3.68
CA GLU A 104 -0.05 -17.82 -4.90
C GLU A 104 0.49 -19.22 -4.62
N ASP A 105 1.56 -19.29 -3.86
CA ASP A 105 2.23 -20.52 -3.42
C ASP A 105 1.71 -20.91 -2.02
N ASP A 106 2.47 -21.58 -1.18
CA ASP A 106 1.89 -22.24 -0.02
C ASP A 106 1.53 -21.31 1.15
N ILE A 107 0.44 -21.65 1.84
CA ILE A 107 0.17 -21.20 3.21
C ILE A 107 0.72 -22.28 4.14
N VAL A 108 1.86 -21.99 4.77
CA VAL A 108 2.60 -22.96 5.59
C VAL A 108 2.31 -22.82 7.09
N PRO A 109 2.55 -23.86 7.90
CA PRO A 109 2.57 -23.74 9.36
C PRO A 109 3.50 -22.63 9.87
N VAL A 110 3.16 -22.01 11.01
CA VAL A 110 4.04 -21.06 11.69
C VAL A 110 5.39 -21.71 12.00
N GLY A 111 6.47 -20.99 11.71
CA GLY A 111 7.85 -21.47 11.89
C GLY A 111 8.50 -22.03 10.61
N GLU A 112 7.72 -22.27 9.55
CA GLU A 112 8.27 -22.69 8.25
C GLU A 112 8.73 -21.51 7.38
N LEU A 113 8.19 -20.31 7.62
CA LEU A 113 8.77 -19.08 7.09
C LEU A 113 9.94 -18.65 7.96
N ASP A 114 11.12 -18.54 7.32
CA ASP A 114 12.32 -17.94 7.90
C ASP A 114 11.99 -16.50 8.37
N PRO A 115 12.13 -16.19 9.67
CA PRO A 115 11.78 -14.88 10.23
C PRO A 115 12.46 -13.71 9.51
N ASP A 116 13.71 -13.87 9.08
CA ASP A 116 14.47 -12.82 8.38
C ASP A 116 13.98 -12.59 6.94
N LYS A 117 13.09 -13.47 6.44
CA LYS A 117 12.49 -13.38 5.11
C LYS A 117 11.03 -12.96 5.13
N VAL A 118 10.49 -12.60 6.29
CA VAL A 118 9.14 -12.04 6.43
C VAL A 118 9.15 -10.58 5.98
N HIS A 119 8.31 -10.23 5.02
CA HIS A 119 8.22 -8.86 4.49
C HIS A 119 7.13 -8.03 5.15
N VAL A 120 6.01 -8.65 5.52
CA VAL A 120 4.91 -8.04 6.26
C VAL A 120 4.57 -8.98 7.42
N PRO A 121 4.68 -8.52 8.67
CA PRO A 121 4.27 -9.30 9.83
C PRO A 121 2.77 -9.58 9.82
N GLY A 122 2.36 -10.76 10.31
CA GLY A 122 0.96 -11.22 10.29
C GLY A 122 -0.03 -10.34 11.05
N VAL A 123 0.44 -9.45 11.93
CA VAL A 123 -0.41 -8.48 12.65
C VAL A 123 -1.21 -7.56 11.70
N TYR A 124 -0.72 -7.35 10.48
CA TYR A 124 -1.39 -6.51 9.46
C TYR A 124 -2.33 -7.30 8.54
N VAL A 125 -2.51 -8.59 8.79
CA VAL A 125 -3.28 -9.49 7.93
C VAL A 125 -4.51 -10.00 8.67
N ASN A 126 -5.70 -9.81 8.08
CA ASN A 126 -6.95 -10.27 8.68
C ASN A 126 -7.46 -11.57 8.07
N ARG A 127 -7.22 -11.77 6.76
CA ARG A 127 -7.72 -12.95 6.02
C ARG A 127 -6.71 -13.39 4.98
N LEU A 128 -6.49 -14.70 4.90
CA LEU A 128 -5.73 -15.34 3.83
C LEU A 128 -6.69 -16.12 2.93
N VAL A 129 -6.46 -16.06 1.63
CA VAL A 129 -7.19 -16.82 0.60
C VAL A 129 -6.15 -17.51 -0.27
N LYS A 130 -6.13 -18.84 -0.27
CA LYS A 130 -5.25 -19.61 -1.15
C LYS A 130 -5.81 -19.57 -2.58
N ILE A 131 -4.99 -19.19 -3.55
CA ILE A 131 -5.36 -19.27 -4.96
C ILE A 131 -5.40 -20.77 -5.35
N PRO A 132 -6.50 -21.26 -5.94
CA PRO A 132 -6.59 -22.65 -6.39
C PRO A 132 -5.53 -22.97 -7.46
N PRO A 133 -5.04 -24.22 -7.54
CA PRO A 133 -4.01 -24.62 -8.52
C PRO A 133 -4.42 -24.42 -9.98
N ASP A 134 -5.71 -24.52 -10.26
CA ASP A 134 -6.39 -24.34 -11.54
C ASP A 134 -6.77 -22.89 -11.84
N GLY A 135 -6.51 -21.96 -10.91
CA GLY A 135 -6.83 -20.54 -11.04
C GLY A 135 -8.18 -20.18 -10.44
N ILE A 136 -8.69 -18.99 -10.80
CA ILE A 136 -9.94 -18.41 -10.25
C ILE A 136 -11.03 -18.27 -11.31
N PHE A 137 -10.75 -18.68 -12.54
CA PHE A 137 -11.66 -18.63 -13.67
C PHE A 137 -11.73 -20.03 -14.29
N ASP A 138 -12.94 -20.58 -14.38
CA ASP A 138 -13.25 -21.80 -15.13
C ASP A 138 -12.97 -21.63 -16.64
#